data_AF-A0A1V5UJ50-F1
#
_entry.id   AF-A0A1V5UJ50-F1
#
_cell.length_a   1.000
_cell.length_b   1.000
_cell.length_c   1.000
_cell.angle_alpha   90.00
_cell.angle_beta   90.00
_cell.angle_gamma   90.00
#
_symmetry.space_group_name_H-M   'P 1'
#
loop_
_entity.id
_entity.type
_entity.pdbx_description
1 polymer ?
#
loop_
_entity_poly.entity_id
_entity_poly.type
_entity_poly.pdbx_seq_one_letter_code
_entity_poly.pdbx_strand_id
1 'polypeptide(L)'
;MKKKRVSAVLFKKSILTALLVVAAIALVAGAAFAKKPTTYLAPQYQVPLSPENAFISVAPAANAQGQPESVSITNEFEKLEVARPSGFKVVPFEGAGEYAKEAIPYLLKSEEMLDSAKLRVIARMIKYDLIKKSGNEKYAEFYKQYVNSPIACFVGLSLGTGPACGQIPAYLPLKDGKNFFFSTLTIIEDIPKLFLVTDAIKNDTFDLVVAHENAHGIMFDMYGSQMGVVEKKSNMGHDGPVISDRGLAYIEGWAEAFEALYGPTNPLLKLKEEEREKYRISEFLFTRQDPVRRDRYIWQTTKKKTGILKNGLQIVSTEGAVAGVFYDILTSRAIKDPFIKSISVMYSHRPKDFIGFLKGWVKDFPEDKRVLYRIFLEGTNYATVSNKARGLYHDYYQAKLKYVQKKMDQKEFYPIKEKWTSYKEELFNTVMQQDNIDANIGPDLWMKVGVIPGAPDHKDLNVNLSTVTPGLLANLQLNGLTDEDVIKMIQAREAMGVLPFKTASEALKNFLGEQKANQVISENKITDF
;
A
#
# COMPACT_ATOMS: atom_id res chain seq x y z
N MET A 1 -17.59 -79.13 -5.22
CA MET A 1 -16.63 -78.02 -5.01
C MET A 1 -17.36 -76.78 -4.50
N LYS A 2 -17.03 -76.36 -3.27
CA LYS A 2 -17.63 -75.22 -2.55
C LYS A 2 -17.19 -73.89 -3.18
N LYS A 3 -18.10 -73.12 -3.80
CA LYS A 3 -17.83 -71.73 -4.19
C LYS A 3 -17.88 -70.85 -2.94
N LYS A 4 -16.74 -70.37 -2.49
CA LYS A 4 -16.61 -69.37 -1.41
C LYS A 4 -17.34 -68.09 -1.80
N ARG A 5 -18.42 -67.75 -1.09
CA ARG A 5 -18.99 -66.39 -1.08
C ARG A 5 -17.99 -65.48 -0.36
N VAL A 6 -17.13 -64.81 -1.12
CA VAL A 6 -16.42 -63.63 -0.61
C VAL A 6 -17.46 -62.52 -0.52
N SER A 7 -17.77 -62.08 0.70
CA SER A 7 -18.86 -61.15 0.95
C SER A 7 -18.56 -59.79 0.32
N ALA A 8 -19.56 -59.21 -0.35
CA ALA A 8 -19.52 -57.86 -0.91
C ALA A 8 -19.20 -56.76 0.15
N VAL A 9 -19.25 -57.12 1.43
CA VAL A 9 -18.89 -56.27 2.58
C VAL A 9 -17.37 -56.11 2.71
N LEU A 10 -16.58 -57.14 2.42
CA LEU A 10 -15.11 -57.06 2.45
C LEU A 10 -14.54 -56.26 1.28
N PHE A 11 -15.17 -56.33 0.10
CA PHE A 11 -14.77 -55.56 -1.09
C PHE A 11 -15.11 -54.07 -0.95
N LYS A 12 -16.26 -53.73 -0.33
CA LYS A 12 -16.61 -52.33 -0.03
C LYS A 12 -15.73 -51.71 1.05
N LYS A 13 -15.34 -52.46 2.09
CA LYS A 13 -14.42 -51.95 3.12
C LYS A 13 -13.01 -51.72 2.59
N SER A 14 -12.50 -52.59 1.72
CA SER A 14 -11.16 -52.42 1.14
C SER A 14 -11.07 -51.25 0.15
N ILE A 15 -12.14 -50.96 -0.62
CA ILE A 15 -12.21 -49.77 -1.49
C ILE A 15 -12.35 -48.48 -0.66
N LEU A 16 -13.14 -48.50 0.42
CA LEU A 16 -13.30 -47.32 1.28
C LEU A 16 -12.02 -46.99 2.05
N THR A 17 -11.29 -48.01 2.52
CA THR A 17 -9.98 -47.83 3.17
C THR A 17 -8.91 -47.40 2.17
N ALA A 18 -8.92 -47.91 0.93
CA ALA A 18 -8.01 -47.44 -0.12
C ALA A 18 -8.28 -45.98 -0.53
N LEU A 19 -9.56 -45.56 -0.61
CA LEU A 19 -9.94 -44.18 -0.88
C LEU A 19 -9.61 -43.23 0.28
N LEU A 20 -9.73 -43.69 1.53
CA LEU A 20 -9.33 -42.91 2.72
C LEU A 20 -7.81 -42.78 2.84
N VAL A 21 -7.04 -43.80 2.46
CA VAL A 21 -5.57 -43.74 2.43
C VAL A 21 -5.07 -42.87 1.27
N VAL A 22 -5.70 -42.91 0.09
CA VAL A 22 -5.36 -42.01 -1.03
C VAL A 22 -5.77 -40.55 -0.73
N ALA A 23 -6.91 -40.31 -0.08
CA ALA A 23 -7.31 -38.97 0.37
C ALA A 23 -6.41 -38.44 1.50
N ALA A 24 -5.97 -39.30 2.43
CA ALA A 24 -5.03 -38.93 3.49
C ALA A 24 -3.62 -38.66 2.92
N ILE A 25 -3.15 -39.43 1.94
CA ILE A 25 -1.86 -39.19 1.27
C ILE A 25 -1.93 -37.92 0.40
N ALA A 26 -3.06 -37.63 -0.26
CA ALA A 26 -3.26 -36.38 -0.99
C ALA A 26 -3.37 -35.14 -0.07
N LEU A 27 -3.94 -35.28 1.13
CA LEU A 27 -4.02 -34.22 2.13
C LEU A 27 -2.70 -33.99 2.88
N VAL A 28 -1.89 -35.04 3.09
CA VAL A 28 -0.58 -34.92 3.74
C VAL A 28 0.51 -34.47 2.75
N ALA A 29 0.45 -34.90 1.48
CA ALA A 29 1.39 -34.44 0.45
C ALA A 29 1.14 -32.98 0.01
N GLY A 30 -0.09 -32.47 0.15
CA GLY A 30 -0.43 -31.08 -0.17
C GLY A 30 -0.01 -30.05 0.90
N ALA A 31 0.15 -30.47 2.15
CA ALA A 31 0.53 -29.57 3.26
C ALA A 31 2.04 -29.57 3.53
N ALA A 32 2.75 -30.69 3.29
CA ALA A 32 4.18 -30.82 3.58
C ALA A 32 5.11 -30.36 2.44
N PHE A 33 4.57 -30.05 1.25
CA PHE A 33 5.34 -29.53 0.10
C PHE A 33 4.62 -28.40 -0.64
N ALA A 34 3.78 -27.63 0.05
CA ALA A 34 3.45 -26.30 -0.46
C ALA A 34 4.75 -25.49 -0.45
N LYS A 35 5.45 -25.43 -1.59
CA LYS A 35 6.57 -24.51 -1.84
C LYS A 35 6.16 -23.16 -1.23
N LYS A 36 6.95 -22.62 -0.30
CA LYS A 36 6.69 -21.27 0.26
C LYS A 36 6.31 -20.37 -0.92
N PRO A 37 5.20 -19.60 -0.87
CA PRO A 37 4.92 -18.60 -1.88
C PRO A 37 6.18 -17.74 -1.98
N THR A 38 6.94 -17.93 -3.05
CA THR A 38 8.22 -17.28 -3.24
C THR A 38 7.83 -16.00 -3.96
N THR A 39 7.57 -14.97 -3.17
CA THR A 39 7.24 -13.59 -3.56
C THR A 39 8.48 -12.81 -3.97
N TYR A 40 9.59 -13.51 -4.24
CA TYR A 40 10.82 -12.95 -4.78
C TYR A 40 10.56 -12.56 -6.22
N LEU A 41 10.65 -11.26 -6.48
CA LEU A 41 10.39 -10.70 -7.79
C LEU A 41 11.69 -10.47 -8.56
N ALA A 42 12.87 -10.52 -7.92
CA ALA A 42 14.13 -10.32 -8.62
C ALA A 42 14.77 -11.57 -9.28
N PRO A 43 14.51 -12.85 -8.90
CA PRO A 43 15.31 -13.99 -9.38
C PRO A 43 15.29 -14.20 -10.89
N GLN A 44 14.29 -13.69 -11.59
CA GLN A 44 14.22 -13.76 -13.06
C GLN A 44 15.08 -12.72 -13.78
N TYR A 45 15.71 -11.79 -13.08
CA TYR A 45 16.55 -10.74 -13.67
C TYR A 45 18.03 -10.93 -13.35
N GLN A 46 18.89 -10.61 -14.32
CA GLN A 46 20.32 -10.49 -14.07
C GLN A 46 20.61 -9.12 -13.46
N VAL A 47 21.04 -9.09 -12.21
CA VAL A 47 21.28 -7.85 -11.45
C VAL A 47 22.74 -7.78 -11.00
N PRO A 48 23.49 -6.71 -11.33
CA PRO A 48 24.88 -6.55 -10.94
C PRO A 48 25.00 -6.00 -9.51
N LEU A 49 24.36 -6.65 -8.54
CA LEU A 49 24.43 -6.29 -7.12
C LEU A 49 24.95 -7.49 -6.32
N SER A 50 26.15 -7.33 -5.75
CA SER A 50 26.65 -8.31 -4.78
C SER A 50 26.03 -8.04 -3.39
N PRO A 51 25.70 -9.10 -2.61
CA PRO A 51 25.00 -8.95 -1.34
C PRO A 51 25.66 -7.95 -0.38
N GLU A 52 26.99 -7.96 -0.27
CA GLU A 52 27.77 -7.08 0.60
C GLU A 52 27.68 -5.59 0.24
N ASN A 53 27.18 -5.27 -0.95
CA ASN A 53 27.01 -3.91 -1.45
C ASN A 53 25.53 -3.48 -1.51
N ALA A 54 24.59 -4.27 -0.97
CA ALA A 54 23.17 -3.94 -1.04
C ALA A 54 22.78 -2.76 -0.14
N PHE A 55 23.35 -2.70 1.06
CA PHE A 55 23.04 -1.69 2.08
C PHE A 55 24.32 -1.06 2.62
N ILE A 56 24.28 0.24 2.89
CA ILE A 56 25.36 0.96 3.55
C ILE A 56 24.80 1.86 4.64
N SER A 57 25.34 1.77 5.85
CA SER A 57 25.05 2.74 6.89
C SER A 57 25.94 3.96 6.75
N VAL A 58 25.32 5.13 6.76
CA VAL A 58 25.96 6.44 6.59
C VAL A 58 25.43 7.43 7.62
N ALA A 59 26.20 8.48 7.89
CA ALA A 59 25.76 9.62 8.70
C ALA A 59 26.28 10.92 8.08
N PRO A 60 25.63 12.07 8.36
CA PRO A 60 26.15 13.36 7.94
C PRO A 60 27.57 13.58 8.47
N ALA A 61 28.47 14.01 7.58
CA ALA A 61 29.81 14.42 7.97
C ALA A 61 29.71 15.70 8.82
N ALA A 62 30.51 15.78 9.89
CA ALA A 62 30.61 16.98 10.69
C ALA A 62 31.61 17.97 10.06
N ASN A 63 31.23 19.23 9.96
CA ASN A 63 32.15 20.32 9.66
C ASN A 63 33.05 20.65 10.88
N ALA A 64 33.94 21.63 10.74
CA ALA A 64 34.84 22.04 11.82
C ALA A 64 34.13 22.52 13.09
N GLN A 65 32.85 22.88 13.01
CA GLN A 65 31.99 23.32 14.11
C GLN A 65 31.11 22.18 14.67
N GLY A 66 31.29 20.95 14.20
CA GLY A 66 30.49 19.80 14.64
C GLY A 66 29.09 19.72 14.03
N GLN A 67 28.76 20.54 13.04
CA GLN A 67 27.44 20.57 12.38
C GLN A 67 27.46 19.74 11.09
N PRO A 68 26.30 19.19 10.64
CA PRO A 68 26.21 18.51 9.36
C PRO A 68 26.70 19.36 8.18
N GLU A 69 27.65 18.84 7.41
CA GLU A 69 28.20 19.50 6.22
C GLU A 69 27.18 19.46 5.08
N SER A 70 26.64 20.63 4.73
CA SER A 70 25.67 20.81 3.65
C SER A 70 26.34 20.97 2.28
N VAL A 71 25.75 20.37 1.25
CA VAL A 71 26.22 20.44 -0.14
C VAL A 71 25.11 21.01 -1.01
N SER A 72 25.40 22.09 -1.74
CA SER A 72 24.44 22.69 -2.69
C SER A 72 24.33 21.84 -3.95
N ILE A 73 23.10 21.59 -4.40
CA ILE A 73 22.85 20.83 -5.63
C ILE A 73 22.93 21.78 -6.82
N THR A 74 24.04 21.71 -7.54
CA THR A 74 24.32 22.60 -8.68
C THR A 74 24.20 21.87 -10.01
N ASN A 75 24.49 20.57 -10.06
CA ASN A 75 24.38 19.74 -11.25
C ASN A 75 22.92 19.70 -11.75
N GLU A 76 22.72 19.90 -13.06
CA GLU A 76 21.40 19.95 -13.66
C GLU A 76 20.64 18.61 -13.62
N PHE A 77 21.35 17.48 -13.65
CA PHE A 77 20.75 16.16 -13.60
C PHE A 77 20.44 15.72 -12.16
N GLU A 78 21.24 16.10 -11.17
CA GLU A 78 20.90 15.90 -9.75
C GLU A 78 19.59 16.62 -9.40
N LYS A 79 19.36 17.82 -9.94
CA LYS A 79 18.09 18.56 -9.80
C LYS A 79 16.89 17.84 -10.41
N LEU A 80 17.09 16.91 -11.35
CA LEU A 80 16.01 16.08 -11.85
C LEU A 80 15.65 14.95 -10.88
N GLU A 81 16.61 14.48 -10.08
CA GLU A 81 16.45 13.36 -9.14
C GLU A 81 15.83 13.78 -7.79
N VAL A 82 15.95 15.04 -7.40
CA VAL A 82 15.46 15.51 -6.08
C VAL A 82 14.91 16.93 -6.17
N ALA A 83 13.85 17.20 -5.41
CA ALA A 83 13.22 18.52 -5.37
C ALA A 83 13.92 19.51 -4.42
N ARG A 84 14.91 19.06 -3.64
CA ARG A 84 15.59 19.88 -2.63
C ARG A 84 16.78 20.64 -3.25
N PRO A 85 17.04 21.88 -2.81
CA PRO A 85 18.17 22.68 -3.32
C PRO A 85 19.53 22.26 -2.76
N SER A 86 19.55 21.50 -1.65
CA SER A 86 20.76 21.07 -0.96
C SER A 86 20.61 19.66 -0.37
N GLY A 87 21.74 19.01 -0.16
CA GLY A 87 21.88 17.71 0.50
C GLY A 87 22.97 17.74 1.56
N PHE A 88 23.39 16.55 2.00
CA PHE A 88 24.46 16.38 2.98
C PHE A 88 25.65 15.66 2.38
N LYS A 89 26.86 16.04 2.78
CA LYS A 89 27.99 15.14 2.67
C LYS A 89 27.84 14.08 3.76
N VAL A 90 27.99 12.83 3.39
CA VAL A 90 27.88 11.70 4.32
C VAL A 90 29.16 10.89 4.32
N VAL A 91 29.39 10.20 5.43
CA VAL A 91 30.51 9.27 5.62
C VAL A 91 29.97 7.91 6.07
N PRO A 92 30.69 6.81 5.81
CA PRO A 92 30.34 5.51 6.36
C PRO A 92 30.23 5.61 7.89
N PHE A 93 29.21 4.98 8.45
CA PHE A 93 28.89 5.08 9.87
C PHE A 93 28.48 3.71 10.39
N GLU A 94 28.98 3.32 11.55
CA GLU A 94 28.64 2.01 12.16
C GLU A 94 27.19 1.95 12.70
N GLY A 95 26.49 3.09 12.73
CA GLY A 95 25.19 3.23 13.38
C GLY A 95 25.31 3.63 14.85
N ALA A 96 24.22 4.10 15.44
CA ALA A 96 24.10 4.34 16.87
C ALA A 96 22.89 3.60 17.48
N GLY A 97 22.91 3.38 18.79
CA GLY A 97 21.89 2.60 19.51
C GLY A 97 22.20 1.10 19.58
N GLU A 98 21.37 0.35 20.32
CA GLU A 98 21.61 -1.06 20.65
C GLU A 98 21.60 -1.99 19.41
N TYR A 99 20.84 -1.65 18.37
CA TYR A 99 20.68 -2.44 17.15
C TYR A 99 21.69 -2.11 16.05
N ALA A 100 22.47 -1.03 16.17
CA ALA A 100 23.31 -0.51 15.09
C ALA A 100 24.24 -1.56 14.46
N LYS A 101 24.89 -2.36 15.32
CA LYS A 101 25.82 -3.41 14.92
C LYS A 101 25.15 -4.60 14.25
N GLU A 102 23.85 -4.78 14.44
CA GLU A 102 23.09 -5.94 13.95
C GLU A 102 22.22 -5.59 12.74
N ALA A 103 21.72 -4.36 12.63
CA ALA A 103 20.76 -3.95 11.61
C ALA A 103 21.28 -4.19 10.18
N ILE A 104 22.42 -3.60 9.81
CA ILE A 104 22.98 -3.80 8.46
C ILE A 104 23.40 -5.28 8.24
N PRO A 105 24.13 -5.94 9.16
CA PRO A 105 24.46 -7.35 8.97
C PRO A 105 23.26 -8.29 8.86
N TYR A 106 22.13 -7.98 9.51
CA TYR A 106 20.89 -8.72 9.33
C TYR A 106 20.34 -8.54 7.92
N LEU A 107 20.22 -7.31 7.42
CA LEU A 107 19.70 -7.02 6.07
C LEU A 107 20.56 -7.65 4.96
N LEU A 108 21.89 -7.67 5.13
CA LEU A 108 22.83 -8.30 4.18
C LEU A 108 22.72 -9.83 4.16
N LYS A 109 22.08 -10.45 5.16
CA LYS A 109 21.86 -11.90 5.25
C LYS A 109 20.41 -12.30 4.90
N SER A 110 19.47 -11.37 4.95
CA SER A 110 18.06 -11.61 4.59
C SER A 110 17.93 -11.80 3.08
N GLU A 111 17.36 -12.94 2.66
CA GLU A 111 17.11 -13.20 1.24
C GLU A 111 16.08 -12.22 0.68
N GLU A 112 15.06 -11.89 1.47
CA GLU A 112 13.98 -10.97 1.17
C GLU A 112 14.52 -9.54 0.95
N MET A 113 15.44 -9.07 1.80
CA MET A 113 16.01 -7.73 1.66
C MET A 113 17.02 -7.64 0.53
N LEU A 114 17.78 -8.71 0.28
CA LEU A 114 18.62 -8.78 -0.90
C LEU A 114 17.80 -8.76 -2.20
N ASP A 115 16.62 -9.39 -2.22
CA ASP A 115 15.69 -9.31 -3.35
C ASP A 115 15.10 -7.90 -3.52
N SER A 116 14.63 -7.29 -2.42
CA SER A 116 14.12 -5.92 -2.41
C SER A 116 15.17 -4.91 -2.88
N ALA A 117 16.43 -5.05 -2.43
CA ALA A 117 17.54 -4.22 -2.90
C ALA A 117 17.83 -4.41 -4.39
N LYS A 118 17.79 -5.64 -4.89
CA LYS A 118 17.90 -5.92 -6.34
C LYS A 118 16.77 -5.26 -7.13
N LEU A 119 15.53 -5.27 -6.63
CA LEU A 119 14.41 -4.57 -7.29
C LEU A 119 14.68 -3.08 -7.45
N ARG A 120 15.32 -2.44 -6.48
CA ARG A 120 15.69 -1.02 -6.60
C ARG A 120 16.77 -0.77 -7.66
N VAL A 121 17.76 -1.66 -7.78
CA VAL A 121 18.74 -1.61 -8.87
C VAL A 121 18.05 -1.82 -10.22
N ILE A 122 17.16 -2.80 -10.33
CA ILE A 122 16.34 -3.05 -11.53
C ILE A 122 15.52 -1.79 -11.89
N ALA A 123 14.91 -1.14 -10.89
CA ALA A 123 14.16 0.09 -11.11
C ALA A 123 14.99 1.16 -11.80
N ARG A 124 16.21 1.37 -11.31
CA ARG A 124 17.17 2.31 -11.89
C ARG A 124 17.67 1.85 -13.26
N MET A 125 17.90 0.56 -13.49
CA MET A 125 18.26 0.04 -14.82
C MET A 125 17.18 0.36 -15.87
N ILE A 126 15.90 0.17 -15.52
CA ILE A 126 14.78 0.49 -16.43
C ILE A 126 14.66 1.99 -16.66
N LYS A 127 14.79 2.81 -15.62
CA LYS A 127 14.83 4.27 -15.78
C LYS A 127 15.98 4.70 -16.69
N TYR A 128 17.19 4.14 -16.50
CA TYR A 128 18.33 4.38 -17.39
C TYR A 128 18.00 4.04 -18.86
N ASP A 129 17.41 2.87 -19.11
CA ASP A 129 17.03 2.46 -20.46
C ASP A 129 15.98 3.38 -21.09
N LEU A 130 15.01 3.86 -20.30
CA LEU A 130 13.99 4.81 -20.76
C LEU A 130 14.60 6.19 -21.05
N ILE A 131 15.54 6.67 -20.23
CA ILE A 131 16.30 7.90 -20.50
C ILE A 131 17.08 7.75 -21.81
N LYS A 132 17.78 6.62 -22.01
CA LYS A 132 18.54 6.37 -23.23
C LYS A 132 17.64 6.32 -24.47
N LYS A 133 16.49 5.66 -24.37
CA LYS A 133 15.48 5.62 -25.45
C LYS A 133 14.91 6.99 -25.79
N SER A 134 14.86 7.92 -24.83
CA SER A 134 14.43 9.30 -25.09
C SER A 134 15.43 10.12 -25.93
N GLY A 135 16.65 9.62 -26.13
CA GLY A 135 17.73 10.34 -26.83
C GLY A 135 18.53 11.31 -25.95
N ASN A 136 18.24 11.37 -24.64
CA ASN A 136 18.98 12.22 -23.71
C ASN A 136 20.28 11.54 -23.22
N GLU A 137 21.28 11.48 -24.10
CA GLU A 137 22.55 10.78 -23.83
C GLU A 137 23.32 11.32 -22.63
N LYS A 138 23.33 12.65 -22.43
CA LYS A 138 24.03 13.27 -21.29
C LYS A 138 23.43 12.85 -19.96
N TYR A 139 22.10 12.87 -19.86
CA TYR A 139 21.43 12.41 -18.66
C TYR A 139 21.58 10.90 -18.47
N ALA A 140 21.58 10.11 -19.56
CA ALA A 140 21.84 8.68 -19.47
C ALA A 140 23.23 8.39 -18.88
N GLU A 141 24.29 9.05 -19.36
CA GLU A 141 25.66 8.83 -18.86
C GLU A 141 25.83 9.28 -17.41
N PHE A 142 25.17 10.36 -17.01
CA PHE A 142 25.04 10.73 -15.60
C PHE A 142 24.34 9.59 -14.83
N TYR A 143 23.14 9.21 -15.25
CA TYR A 143 22.27 8.29 -14.52
C TYR A 143 22.88 6.88 -14.38
N LYS A 144 23.66 6.44 -15.37
CA LYS A 144 24.39 5.17 -15.36
C LYS A 144 25.25 4.95 -14.11
N GLN A 145 25.80 6.03 -13.54
CA GLN A 145 26.65 5.97 -12.35
C GLN A 145 25.85 5.65 -11.07
N TYR A 146 24.54 5.88 -11.10
CA TYR A 146 23.62 5.73 -9.96
C TYR A 146 22.92 4.37 -9.90
N VAL A 147 22.92 3.64 -11.01
CA VAL A 147 22.16 2.39 -11.16
C VAL A 147 22.48 1.40 -10.05
N ASN A 148 23.77 1.24 -9.73
CA ASN A 148 24.26 0.26 -8.77
C ASN A 148 24.54 0.86 -7.38
N SER A 149 24.09 2.09 -7.10
CA SER A 149 24.30 2.68 -5.78
C SER A 149 23.62 1.84 -4.69
N PRO A 150 24.30 1.58 -3.55
CA PRO A 150 23.68 0.87 -2.44
C PRO A 150 22.48 1.63 -1.89
N ILE A 151 21.63 0.95 -1.12
CA ILE A 151 20.63 1.63 -0.29
C ILE A 151 21.37 2.25 0.89
N ALA A 152 21.39 3.59 0.94
CA ALA A 152 22.00 4.33 2.02
C ALA A 152 21.03 4.47 3.21
N CYS A 153 21.51 4.09 4.39
CA CYS A 153 20.72 4.02 5.61
C CYS A 153 21.27 4.95 6.69
N PHE A 154 20.39 5.70 7.34
CA PHE A 154 20.66 6.36 8.61
C PHE A 154 20.21 5.43 9.74
N VAL A 155 21.16 4.89 10.50
CA VAL A 155 20.88 3.89 11.55
C VAL A 155 21.05 4.52 12.93
N GLY A 156 19.92 4.72 13.62
CA GLY A 156 19.88 5.19 15.02
C GLY A 156 20.40 6.60 15.26
N LEU A 157 20.16 7.51 14.32
CA LEU A 157 20.54 8.92 14.48
C LEU A 157 19.63 9.70 15.43
N SER A 158 18.56 9.07 15.93
CA SER A 158 17.58 9.65 16.87
C SER A 158 16.90 10.90 16.31
N LEU A 159 16.53 10.86 15.02
CA LEU A 159 15.80 11.91 14.33
C LEU A 159 14.34 12.03 14.79
N GLY A 160 13.83 11.01 15.48
CA GLY A 160 12.49 11.01 16.06
C GLY A 160 11.37 10.79 15.05
N THR A 161 11.72 10.32 13.85
CA THR A 161 10.77 10.02 12.76
C THR A 161 10.24 8.59 12.83
N GLY A 162 10.94 7.69 13.52
CA GLY A 162 10.80 6.26 13.30
C GLY A 162 11.41 5.82 11.96
N PRO A 163 11.13 4.60 11.51
CA PRO A 163 11.46 4.15 10.17
C PRO A 163 10.78 5.03 9.12
N ALA A 164 11.55 5.45 8.11
CA ALA A 164 11.06 6.31 7.05
C ALA A 164 11.98 6.26 5.84
N CYS A 165 11.46 6.58 4.65
CA CYS A 165 12.26 6.92 3.48
C CYS A 165 12.01 8.37 3.09
N GLY A 166 13.07 9.13 2.89
CA GLY A 166 12.97 10.53 2.47
C GLY A 166 13.80 10.83 1.24
N GLN A 167 13.32 11.75 0.40
CA GLN A 167 14.13 12.42 -0.63
C GLN A 167 15.14 13.37 0.05
N ILE A 168 16.17 12.79 0.64
CA ILE A 168 17.25 13.46 1.35
C ILE A 168 18.52 13.24 0.51
N PRO A 169 18.94 14.24 -0.28
CA PRO A 169 20.10 14.10 -1.13
C PRO A 169 21.36 13.95 -0.29
N ALA A 170 22.19 12.96 -0.62
CA ALA A 170 23.42 12.69 0.13
C ALA A 170 24.59 12.34 -0.79
N TYR A 171 25.80 12.77 -0.41
CA TYR A 171 27.03 12.59 -1.17
C TYR A 171 28.04 11.81 -0.34
N LEU A 172 28.37 10.60 -0.77
CA LEU A 172 29.41 9.78 -0.16
C LEU A 172 30.69 9.84 -1.01
N PRO A 173 31.78 10.45 -0.52
CA PRO A 173 33.05 10.51 -1.23
C PRO A 173 33.66 9.14 -1.46
N LEU A 174 34.15 8.92 -2.69
CA LEU A 174 34.86 7.73 -3.13
C LEU A 174 36.37 7.99 -3.21
N LYS A 175 37.15 6.91 -3.15
CA LYS A 175 38.62 6.97 -3.18
C LYS A 175 39.18 7.51 -4.49
N ASP A 176 38.44 7.41 -5.59
CA ASP A 176 38.83 7.90 -6.92
C ASP A 176 38.46 9.38 -7.14
N GLY A 177 38.01 10.08 -6.10
CA GLY A 177 37.61 11.48 -6.14
C GLY A 177 36.19 11.72 -6.67
N LYS A 178 35.45 10.66 -7.00
CA LYS A 178 34.01 10.75 -7.32
C LYS A 178 33.18 10.69 -6.04
N ASN A 179 31.86 10.88 -6.18
CA ASN A 179 30.90 10.66 -5.10
C ASN A 179 29.85 9.65 -5.56
N PHE A 180 29.38 8.79 -4.65
CA PHE A 180 28.01 8.30 -4.79
C PHE A 180 27.08 9.44 -4.40
N PHE A 181 26.13 9.77 -5.29
CA PHE A 181 24.99 10.59 -4.91
C PHE A 181 23.77 9.69 -4.69
N PHE A 182 23.13 9.89 -3.54
CA PHE A 182 21.89 9.22 -3.16
C PHE A 182 20.76 10.24 -3.25
N SER A 183 19.74 9.93 -4.06
CA SER A 183 18.50 10.70 -4.15
C SER A 183 17.62 10.55 -2.91
N THR A 184 17.75 9.44 -2.20
CA THR A 184 16.97 9.12 -1.00
C THR A 184 17.82 8.47 0.07
N LEU A 185 17.34 8.55 1.30
CA LEU A 185 17.89 7.86 2.46
C LEU A 185 16.77 7.08 3.16
N THR A 186 17.10 5.87 3.59
CA THR A 186 16.26 5.06 4.48
C THR A 186 16.69 5.31 5.92
N ILE A 187 15.76 5.69 6.78
CA ILE A 187 15.97 5.91 8.20
C ILE A 187 15.53 4.65 8.94
N ILE A 188 16.42 4.12 9.78
CA ILE A 188 16.21 2.94 10.61
C ILE A 188 16.31 3.41 12.05
N GLU A 189 15.16 3.61 12.69
CA GLU A 189 15.04 4.09 14.06
C GLU A 189 13.88 3.43 14.80
N ASP A 190 13.96 3.43 16.13
CA ASP A 190 12.85 2.98 16.97
C ASP A 190 11.69 3.97 16.89
N ILE A 191 10.46 3.47 17.07
CA ILE A 191 9.31 4.28 17.43
C ILE A 191 9.03 4.04 18.90
N PRO A 192 9.33 5.00 19.81
CA PRO A 192 9.16 4.78 21.24
C PRO A 192 7.79 4.19 21.57
N LYS A 193 7.79 3.06 22.29
CA LYS A 193 6.61 2.27 22.72
C LYS A 193 5.83 1.54 21.62
N LEU A 194 6.09 1.78 20.33
CA LEU A 194 5.35 1.16 19.22
C LEU A 194 6.19 0.17 18.41
N PHE A 195 7.48 0.44 18.24
CA PHE A 195 8.38 -0.39 17.43
C PHE A 195 9.81 -0.27 17.95
N LEU A 196 10.44 -1.43 18.19
CA LEU A 196 11.86 -1.50 18.52
C LEU A 196 12.57 -2.34 17.45
N VAL A 197 13.62 -1.78 16.84
CA VAL A 197 14.42 -2.46 15.82
C VAL A 197 15.07 -3.72 16.39
N THR A 198 15.52 -3.68 17.64
CA THR A 198 16.11 -4.84 18.33
C THR A 198 15.13 -6.01 18.45
N ASP A 199 13.87 -5.74 18.78
CA ASP A 199 12.85 -6.77 18.86
C ASP A 199 12.47 -7.26 17.45
N ALA A 200 12.36 -6.35 16.48
CA ALA A 200 12.06 -6.69 15.08
C ALA A 200 13.11 -7.60 14.42
N ILE A 201 14.40 -7.41 14.74
CA ILE A 201 15.49 -8.30 14.30
C ILE A 201 15.32 -9.68 14.94
N LYS A 202 15.06 -9.74 16.26
CA LYS A 202 14.94 -11.00 17.01
C LYS A 202 13.75 -11.84 16.60
N ASN A 203 12.64 -11.19 16.24
CA ASN A 203 11.39 -11.87 15.86
C ASN A 203 11.19 -11.97 14.33
N ASP A 204 12.20 -11.59 13.54
CA ASP A 204 12.24 -11.71 12.07
C ASP A 204 11.14 -10.91 11.34
N THR A 205 10.87 -9.70 11.84
CA THR A 205 9.89 -8.76 11.27
C THR A 205 10.52 -7.47 10.77
N PHE A 206 11.83 -7.30 10.94
CA PHE A 206 12.54 -6.10 10.52
C PHE A 206 12.51 -5.89 8.99
N ASP A 207 12.52 -6.98 8.22
CA ASP A 207 12.41 -6.99 6.77
C ASP A 207 11.14 -6.28 6.27
N LEU A 208 10.03 -6.35 7.00
CA LEU A 208 8.78 -5.67 6.63
C LEU A 208 8.97 -4.16 6.51
N VAL A 209 9.56 -3.60 7.55
CA VAL A 209 9.77 -2.16 7.68
C VAL A 209 10.73 -1.68 6.61
N VAL A 210 11.84 -2.39 6.42
CA VAL A 210 12.83 -1.98 5.41
C VAL A 210 12.31 -2.19 3.98
N ALA A 211 11.50 -3.22 3.72
CA ALA A 211 10.84 -3.38 2.43
C ALA A 211 9.86 -2.24 2.12
N HIS A 212 9.07 -1.81 3.10
CA HIS A 212 8.19 -0.65 3.00
C HIS A 212 8.99 0.60 2.62
N GLU A 213 10.04 0.92 3.39
CA GLU A 213 10.84 2.11 3.12
C GLU A 213 11.60 2.04 1.79
N ASN A 214 12.06 0.85 1.40
CA ASN A 214 12.70 0.68 0.11
C ASN A 214 11.72 0.88 -1.06
N ALA A 215 10.45 0.49 -0.91
CA ALA A 215 9.41 0.72 -1.91
C ALA A 215 9.17 2.23 -2.14
N HIS A 216 9.14 3.03 -1.06
CA HIS A 216 9.16 4.49 -1.16
C HIS A 216 10.40 4.98 -1.90
N GLY A 217 11.58 4.45 -1.57
CA GLY A 217 12.84 4.73 -2.26
C GLY A 217 12.78 4.46 -3.77
N ILE A 218 12.17 3.35 -4.19
CA ILE A 218 11.94 3.01 -5.59
C ILE A 218 11.02 4.04 -6.25
N MET A 219 9.90 4.40 -5.61
CA MET A 219 8.97 5.39 -6.16
C MET A 219 9.64 6.75 -6.29
N PHE A 220 10.37 7.20 -5.27
CA PHE A 220 11.13 8.45 -5.33
C PHE A 220 12.20 8.43 -6.44
N ASP A 221 12.89 7.33 -6.66
CA ASP A 221 13.85 7.20 -7.77
C ASP A 221 13.15 7.33 -9.13
N MET A 222 11.91 6.84 -9.26
CA MET A 222 11.13 6.98 -10.49
C MET A 222 10.61 8.41 -10.69
N TYR A 223 10.12 9.07 -9.65
CA TYR A 223 9.53 10.42 -9.75
C TYR A 223 10.58 11.54 -9.77
N GLY A 224 11.66 11.36 -9.03
CA GLY A 224 12.67 12.37 -8.80
C GLY A 224 12.10 13.67 -8.23
N SER A 225 12.53 14.80 -8.75
CA SER A 225 12.04 16.15 -8.40
C SER A 225 10.54 16.36 -8.63
N GLN A 226 9.90 15.51 -9.43
CA GLN A 226 8.48 15.62 -9.76
C GLN A 226 7.56 14.90 -8.76
N MET A 227 8.09 14.38 -7.66
CA MET A 227 7.29 13.69 -6.64
C MET A 227 6.13 14.55 -6.10
N GLY A 228 6.29 15.89 -6.10
CA GLY A 228 5.25 16.83 -5.70
C GLY A 228 3.99 16.82 -6.57
N VAL A 229 3.98 16.11 -7.71
CA VAL A 229 2.77 15.91 -8.52
C VAL A 229 1.71 15.06 -7.82
N VAL A 230 2.14 14.21 -6.87
CA VAL A 230 1.24 13.43 -6.02
C VAL A 230 0.82 14.31 -4.85
N GLU A 231 -0.37 14.89 -4.96
CA GLU A 231 -0.91 15.80 -3.95
C GLU A 231 -1.36 15.04 -2.70
N LYS A 232 -0.79 15.39 -1.55
CA LYS A 232 -1.19 14.90 -0.23
C LYS A 232 -1.86 16.04 0.53
N LYS A 233 -3.19 16.03 0.58
CA LYS A 233 -3.98 17.12 1.19
C LYS A 233 -4.40 16.80 2.60
N SER A 234 -4.59 15.52 2.94
CA SER A 234 -4.90 15.12 4.30
C SER A 234 -3.74 15.46 5.22
N ASN A 235 -4.04 16.13 6.34
CA ASN A 235 -3.11 16.32 7.45
C ASN A 235 -3.57 15.58 8.71
N MET A 236 -4.52 14.67 8.56
CA MET A 236 -4.93 13.73 9.61
C MET A 236 -4.02 12.51 9.58
N GLY A 237 -3.92 11.80 10.71
CA GLY A 237 -3.17 10.55 10.79
C GLY A 237 -3.65 9.53 9.75
N HIS A 238 -2.75 8.65 9.34
CA HIS A 238 -2.99 7.66 8.28
C HIS A 238 -2.48 6.28 8.70
N ASP A 239 -3.12 5.24 8.18
CA ASP A 239 -2.86 3.82 8.45
C ASP A 239 -3.62 2.98 7.39
N GLY A 240 -3.23 1.74 7.18
CA GLY A 240 -3.81 0.81 6.19
C GLY A 240 -5.35 0.84 6.06
N PRO A 241 -6.15 0.79 7.14
CA PRO A 241 -7.61 0.85 7.07
C PRO A 241 -8.19 2.27 6.94
N VAL A 242 -7.42 3.30 7.28
CA VAL A 242 -7.88 4.70 7.37
C VAL A 242 -8.08 5.27 5.98
N ILE A 243 -9.14 6.06 5.83
CA ILE A 243 -9.42 6.77 4.58
C ILE A 243 -8.72 8.12 4.68
N SER A 244 -7.69 8.32 3.85
CA SER A 244 -6.86 9.53 3.83
C SER A 244 -7.18 10.37 2.57
N ASP A 245 -6.31 10.31 1.58
CA ASP A 245 -6.50 10.89 0.25
C ASP A 245 -5.89 10.01 -0.83
N ARG A 246 -6.22 10.29 -2.10
CA ARG A 246 -5.81 9.46 -3.24
C ARG A 246 -4.31 9.43 -3.47
N GLY A 247 -3.60 10.53 -3.15
CA GLY A 247 -2.17 10.63 -3.32
C GLY A 247 -1.43 9.83 -2.26
N LEU A 248 -1.80 10.00 -1.00
CA LEU A 248 -1.25 9.24 0.11
C LEU A 248 -1.57 7.74 -0.01
N ALA A 249 -2.81 7.39 -0.35
CA ALA A 249 -3.20 6.00 -0.60
C ALA A 249 -2.40 5.33 -1.72
N TYR A 250 -2.00 6.08 -2.74
CA TYR A 250 -1.17 5.57 -3.81
C TYR A 250 0.28 5.33 -3.37
N ILE A 251 0.88 6.28 -2.64
CA ILE A 251 2.26 6.19 -2.13
C ILE A 251 2.37 5.06 -1.11
N GLU A 252 1.56 5.09 -0.05
CA GLU A 252 1.62 4.09 1.01
C GLU A 252 1.09 2.74 0.55
N GLY A 253 0.09 2.71 -0.36
CA GLY A 253 -0.39 1.47 -0.93
C GLY A 253 0.69 0.72 -1.72
N TRP A 254 1.58 1.43 -2.42
CA TRP A 254 2.75 0.79 -3.06
C TRP A 254 3.70 0.18 -2.03
N ALA A 255 3.96 0.89 -0.92
CA ALA A 255 4.87 0.43 0.11
C ALA A 255 4.32 -0.72 0.96
N GLU A 256 3.05 -0.66 1.37
CA GLU A 256 2.37 -1.78 2.06
C GLU A 256 2.24 -3.03 1.16
N ALA A 257 2.19 -2.88 -0.16
CA ALA A 257 2.24 -4.03 -1.05
C ALA A 257 3.60 -4.76 -0.99
N PHE A 258 4.70 -4.01 -0.79
CA PHE A 258 6.03 -4.59 -0.57
C PHE A 258 6.11 -5.30 0.78
N GLU A 259 5.51 -4.74 1.84
CA GLU A 259 5.34 -5.48 3.11
C GLU A 259 4.59 -6.78 2.90
N ALA A 260 3.50 -6.76 2.11
CA ALA A 260 2.73 -7.97 1.84
C ALA A 260 3.48 -8.98 0.95
N LEU A 261 4.39 -8.54 0.10
CA LEU A 261 5.27 -9.40 -0.69
C LEU A 261 6.36 -10.04 0.17
N TYR A 262 7.15 -9.23 0.87
CA TYR A 262 8.34 -9.67 1.60
C TYR A 262 8.05 -10.09 3.03
N GLY A 263 6.85 -9.81 3.52
CA GLY A 263 6.45 -10.20 4.85
C GLY A 263 6.34 -11.70 5.01
N PRO A 264 6.69 -12.25 6.19
CA PRO A 264 6.66 -13.68 6.42
C PRO A 264 5.28 -14.23 6.07
N THR A 265 5.22 -15.12 5.07
CA THR A 265 3.97 -15.74 4.59
C THR A 265 3.45 -16.84 5.54
N ASN A 266 4.06 -16.99 6.73
CA ASN A 266 3.93 -18.16 7.61
C ASN A 266 4.15 -17.79 9.11
N PRO A 267 4.12 -18.75 10.05
CA PRO A 267 3.22 -18.90 11.21
C PRO A 267 3.01 -17.70 12.15
N LEU A 268 3.84 -16.66 12.09
CA LEU A 268 3.72 -15.47 12.94
C LEU A 268 2.38 -14.74 12.74
N LEU A 269 1.84 -14.75 11.50
CA LEU A 269 0.48 -14.26 11.19
C LEU A 269 -0.64 -15.12 11.77
N LYS A 270 -0.34 -16.35 12.20
CA LYS A 270 -1.30 -17.26 12.86
C LYS A 270 -1.25 -17.14 14.38
N LEU A 271 -0.26 -16.42 14.93
CA LEU A 271 -0.19 -16.15 16.36
C LEU A 271 -1.41 -15.32 16.76
N LYS A 272 -2.04 -15.70 17.85
CA LYS A 272 -3.03 -14.86 18.54
C LYS A 272 -2.35 -13.61 19.07
N GLU A 273 -3.15 -12.59 19.37
CA GLU A 273 -2.68 -11.31 19.92
C GLU A 273 -1.82 -11.51 21.17
N GLU A 274 -2.29 -12.31 22.12
CA GLU A 274 -1.56 -12.71 23.34
C GLU A 274 -0.21 -13.40 23.04
N GLU A 275 -0.13 -14.17 21.96
CA GLU A 275 1.10 -14.84 21.55
C GLU A 275 2.07 -13.84 20.92
N ARG A 276 1.59 -12.81 20.22
CA ARG A 276 2.43 -11.74 19.64
C ARG A 276 3.04 -10.85 20.71
N GLU A 277 2.29 -10.54 21.77
CA GLU A 277 2.80 -9.81 22.94
C GLU A 277 4.00 -10.54 23.58
N LYS A 278 3.93 -11.87 23.70
CA LYS A 278 5.02 -12.70 24.23
C LYS A 278 6.32 -12.55 23.44
N TYR A 279 6.23 -12.40 22.11
CA TYR A 279 7.37 -12.23 21.23
C TYR A 279 7.73 -10.76 20.97
N ARG A 280 7.06 -9.81 21.66
CA ARG A 280 7.23 -8.36 21.51
C ARG A 280 7.08 -7.91 20.05
N ILE A 281 6.20 -8.58 19.33
CA ILE A 281 5.93 -8.25 17.94
C ILE A 281 4.95 -7.08 17.93
N SER A 282 5.30 -6.00 17.24
CA SER A 282 4.40 -4.86 17.13
C SER A 282 3.12 -5.21 16.38
N GLU A 283 1.98 -4.80 16.92
CA GLU A 283 0.66 -5.17 16.40
C GLU A 283 0.44 -4.67 14.97
N PHE A 284 0.87 -3.43 14.67
CA PHE A 284 0.64 -2.81 13.35
C PHE A 284 1.32 -3.57 12.21
N LEU A 285 2.44 -4.25 12.47
CA LEU A 285 3.14 -5.04 11.45
C LEU A 285 2.31 -6.24 10.96
N PHE A 286 1.41 -6.76 11.79
CA PHE A 286 0.63 -7.97 11.50
C PHE A 286 -0.82 -7.69 11.14
N THR A 287 -1.41 -6.65 11.72
CA THR A 287 -2.76 -6.21 11.38
C THR A 287 -2.85 -5.64 9.97
N ARG A 288 -1.72 -5.33 9.32
CA ARG A 288 -1.62 -4.83 7.93
C ARG A 288 -1.63 -5.92 6.86
N GLN A 289 -0.74 -6.91 6.98
CA GLN A 289 -0.45 -7.83 5.87
C GLN A 289 -1.59 -8.78 5.51
N ASP A 290 -2.22 -9.41 6.52
CA ASP A 290 -3.27 -10.40 6.26
C ASP A 290 -4.50 -9.77 5.59
N PRO A 291 -4.96 -8.59 6.05
CA PRO A 291 -5.98 -7.84 5.33
C PRO A 291 -5.54 -7.36 3.95
N VAL A 292 -4.30 -6.87 3.76
CA VAL A 292 -3.79 -6.53 2.41
C VAL A 292 -3.94 -7.73 1.49
N ARG A 293 -3.59 -8.95 1.91
CA ARG A 293 -3.63 -10.19 1.10
C ARG A 293 -5.03 -10.79 0.91
N ARG A 294 -5.98 -10.53 1.82
CA ARG A 294 -7.27 -11.27 1.87
C ARG A 294 -8.51 -10.39 1.95
N ASP A 295 -8.55 -9.44 2.87
CA ASP A 295 -9.76 -8.69 3.23
C ASP A 295 -9.87 -7.33 2.51
N ARG A 296 -8.76 -6.84 1.94
CA ARG A 296 -8.61 -5.68 1.05
C ARG A 296 -9.11 -4.33 1.61
N TYR A 297 -9.26 -4.21 2.93
CA TYR A 297 -9.66 -2.97 3.62
C TYR A 297 -10.91 -2.26 3.07
N ILE A 298 -11.80 -3.01 2.43
CA ILE A 298 -13.02 -2.48 1.77
C ILE A 298 -14.13 -2.08 2.77
N TRP A 299 -13.95 -2.38 4.05
CA TRP A 299 -14.90 -2.05 5.11
C TRP A 299 -14.41 -0.85 5.92
N GLN A 300 -15.31 0.06 6.24
CA GLN A 300 -15.08 1.07 7.28
C GLN A 300 -15.23 0.39 8.64
N THR A 301 -14.20 0.45 9.48
CA THR A 301 -14.22 -0.17 10.81
C THR A 301 -14.91 0.77 11.81
N THR A 302 -16.07 0.36 12.31
CA THR A 302 -16.75 0.99 13.46
C THR A 302 -17.03 -0.08 14.50
N LYS A 303 -16.03 -0.47 15.30
CA LYS A 303 -16.10 -1.47 16.39
C LYS A 303 -16.62 -2.90 16.01
N LYS A 304 -17.11 -3.13 14.79
CA LYS A 304 -17.55 -4.41 14.24
C LYS A 304 -16.66 -4.80 13.06
N LYS A 305 -16.36 -6.09 12.93
CA LYS A 305 -15.52 -6.65 11.84
C LYS A 305 -16.09 -6.41 10.42
N THR A 306 -17.37 -6.10 10.31
CA THR A 306 -18.10 -5.86 9.05
C THR A 306 -18.99 -4.63 9.22
N GLY A 307 -18.42 -3.44 8.99
CA GLY A 307 -19.10 -2.15 9.09
C GLY A 307 -19.76 -1.71 7.78
N ILE A 308 -19.63 -0.42 7.44
CA ILE A 308 -20.12 0.14 6.18
C ILE A 308 -19.12 -0.18 5.06
N LEU A 309 -19.57 -0.64 3.89
CA LEU A 309 -18.68 -0.80 2.73
C LEU A 309 -18.22 0.56 2.21
N LYS A 310 -16.93 0.71 1.98
CA LYS A 310 -16.36 1.90 1.35
C LYS A 310 -16.92 2.08 -0.07
N ASN A 311 -17.24 3.32 -0.43
CA ASN A 311 -17.56 3.69 -1.80
C ASN A 311 -16.30 3.75 -2.68
N GLY A 312 -16.47 3.96 -4.00
CA GLY A 312 -15.37 3.97 -4.95
C GLY A 312 -14.24 4.94 -4.58
N LEU A 313 -14.59 6.18 -4.23
CA LEU A 313 -13.61 7.20 -3.82
C LEU A 313 -12.91 6.84 -2.51
N GLN A 314 -13.64 6.33 -1.52
CA GLN A 314 -13.06 5.90 -0.24
C GLN A 314 -12.08 4.74 -0.41
N ILE A 315 -12.35 3.80 -1.33
CA ILE A 315 -11.44 2.68 -1.61
C ILE A 315 -10.13 3.17 -2.21
N VAL A 316 -10.18 4.05 -3.22
CA VAL A 316 -8.96 4.59 -3.86
C VAL A 316 -8.22 5.62 -2.99
N SER A 317 -8.83 6.04 -1.88
CA SER A 317 -8.24 6.89 -0.83
C SER A 317 -7.89 6.09 0.43
N THR A 318 -7.80 4.76 0.34
CA THR A 318 -7.36 3.87 1.44
C THR A 318 -6.08 3.14 1.05
N GLU A 319 -5.02 3.33 1.83
CA GLU A 319 -3.68 2.76 1.62
C GLU A 319 -3.72 1.24 1.43
N GLY A 320 -4.28 0.52 2.41
CA GLY A 320 -4.31 -0.94 2.38
C GLY A 320 -5.22 -1.53 1.29
N ALA A 321 -6.21 -0.77 0.81
CA ALA A 321 -7.05 -1.21 -0.31
C ALA A 321 -6.28 -1.12 -1.63
N VAL A 322 -5.55 -0.01 -1.83
CA VAL A 322 -4.63 0.16 -2.97
C VAL A 322 -3.48 -0.86 -2.90
N ALA A 323 -2.94 -1.12 -1.71
CA ALA A 323 -1.91 -2.13 -1.48
C ALA A 323 -2.36 -3.53 -1.90
N GLY A 324 -3.60 -3.90 -1.58
CA GLY A 324 -4.17 -5.19 -1.98
C GLY A 324 -4.19 -5.37 -3.50
N VAL A 325 -4.51 -4.31 -4.25
CA VAL A 325 -4.50 -4.34 -5.72
C VAL A 325 -3.07 -4.38 -6.26
N PHE A 326 -2.14 -3.60 -5.71
CA PHE A 326 -0.72 -3.68 -6.09
C PHE A 326 -0.15 -5.07 -5.86
N TYR A 327 -0.42 -5.67 -4.71
CA TYR A 327 -0.01 -7.03 -4.40
C TYR A 327 -0.50 -8.03 -5.45
N ASP A 328 -1.78 -7.95 -5.84
CA ASP A 328 -2.35 -8.84 -6.85
C ASP A 328 -1.75 -8.61 -8.25
N ILE A 329 -1.44 -7.36 -8.61
CA ILE A 329 -0.73 -7.03 -9.85
C ILE A 329 0.67 -7.65 -9.83
N LEU A 330 1.44 -7.42 -8.77
CA LEU A 330 2.83 -7.85 -8.63
C LEU A 330 2.97 -9.38 -8.54
N THR A 331 1.96 -10.07 -8.01
CA THR A 331 1.94 -11.54 -7.89
C THR A 331 1.17 -12.24 -9.01
N SER A 332 0.58 -11.49 -9.94
CA SER A 332 -0.19 -12.05 -11.06
C SER A 332 0.71 -12.85 -12.00
N ARG A 333 0.37 -14.12 -12.21
CA ARG A 333 1.01 -14.97 -13.22
C ARG A 333 0.56 -14.67 -14.65
N ALA A 334 -0.52 -13.89 -14.79
CA ALA A 334 -1.09 -13.55 -16.09
C ALA A 334 -0.51 -12.23 -16.65
N ILE A 335 0.12 -11.42 -15.79
CA ILE A 335 0.85 -10.22 -16.20
C ILE A 335 2.33 -10.59 -16.30
N LYS A 336 2.93 -10.37 -17.47
CA LYS A 336 4.36 -10.57 -17.65
C LYS A 336 5.13 -9.37 -17.08
N ASP A 337 6.18 -9.66 -16.31
CA ASP A 337 7.11 -8.69 -15.72
C ASP A 337 6.41 -7.50 -15.00
N PRO A 338 5.47 -7.77 -14.06
CA PRO A 338 4.60 -6.75 -13.49
C PRO A 338 5.39 -5.64 -12.78
N PHE A 339 6.47 -5.99 -12.08
CA PHE A 339 7.33 -4.98 -11.44
C PHE A 339 7.94 -4.00 -12.47
N ILE A 340 8.47 -4.50 -13.59
CA ILE A 340 9.08 -3.68 -14.65
C ILE A 340 8.07 -2.73 -15.27
N LYS A 341 6.85 -3.22 -15.49
CA LYS A 341 5.76 -2.41 -16.01
C LYS A 341 5.34 -1.33 -15.00
N SER A 342 5.22 -1.66 -13.71
CA SER A 342 4.91 -0.67 -12.65
C SER A 342 5.89 0.51 -12.65
N ILE A 343 7.19 0.22 -12.57
CA ILE A 343 8.23 1.27 -12.54
C ILE A 343 8.30 2.05 -13.85
N SER A 344 8.04 1.41 -15.00
CA SER A 344 8.00 2.08 -16.29
C SER A 344 6.85 3.08 -16.37
N VAL A 345 5.68 2.71 -15.81
CA VAL A 345 4.52 3.61 -15.74
C VAL A 345 4.78 4.77 -14.79
N MET A 346 5.33 4.49 -13.60
CA MET A 346 5.76 5.54 -12.65
C MET A 346 6.75 6.49 -13.32
N TYR A 347 7.70 5.94 -14.09
CA TYR A 347 8.71 6.71 -14.81
C TYR A 347 8.17 7.50 -16.03
N SER A 348 7.19 6.97 -16.75
CA SER A 348 6.76 7.57 -18.03
C SER A 348 5.59 8.53 -17.86
N HIS A 349 4.68 8.24 -16.92
CA HIS A 349 3.42 8.99 -16.76
C HIS A 349 3.37 9.85 -15.50
N ARG A 350 4.22 9.59 -14.50
CA ARG A 350 4.19 10.30 -13.19
C ARG A 350 2.76 10.43 -12.63
N PRO A 351 2.00 9.32 -12.52
CA PRO A 351 0.60 9.40 -12.14
C PRO A 351 0.41 10.10 -10.79
N LYS A 352 -0.60 10.96 -10.69
CA LYS A 352 -0.91 11.70 -9.45
C LYS A 352 -1.56 10.84 -8.38
N ASP A 353 -2.16 9.73 -8.79
CA ASP A 353 -2.92 8.80 -7.96
C ASP A 353 -2.95 7.41 -8.62
N PHE A 354 -3.55 6.46 -7.91
CA PHE A 354 -3.61 5.07 -8.36
C PHE A 354 -4.45 4.85 -9.62
N ILE A 355 -5.50 5.65 -9.87
CA ILE A 355 -6.29 5.56 -11.11
C ILE A 355 -5.46 6.02 -12.31
N GLY A 356 -4.72 7.12 -12.15
CA GLY A 356 -3.76 7.59 -13.14
C GLY A 356 -2.71 6.53 -13.46
N PHE A 357 -2.25 5.79 -12.45
CA PHE A 357 -1.32 4.67 -12.64
C PHE A 357 -1.92 3.57 -13.51
N LEU A 358 -3.14 3.10 -13.22
CA LEU A 358 -3.79 2.04 -14.01
C LEU A 358 -4.06 2.48 -15.46
N LYS A 359 -4.45 3.75 -15.67
CA LYS A 359 -4.66 4.31 -17.01
C LYS A 359 -3.34 4.44 -17.78
N GLY A 360 -2.27 4.88 -17.12
CA GLY A 360 -0.92 4.91 -17.70
C GLY A 360 -0.43 3.52 -18.09
N TRP A 361 -0.72 2.50 -17.27
CA TRP A 361 -0.40 1.11 -17.60
C TRP A 361 -1.10 0.62 -18.85
N VAL A 362 -2.43 0.79 -18.96
CA VAL A 362 -3.17 0.34 -20.16
C VAL A 362 -2.72 1.06 -21.41
N LYS A 363 -2.27 2.31 -21.29
CA LYS A 363 -1.72 3.07 -22.41
C LYS A 363 -0.42 2.47 -22.94
N ASP A 364 0.50 2.07 -22.06
CA ASP A 364 1.80 1.50 -22.45
C ASP A 364 1.76 0.00 -22.73
N PHE A 365 0.87 -0.72 -22.05
CA PHE A 365 0.75 -2.19 -22.07
C PHE A 365 -0.72 -2.61 -22.30
N PRO A 366 -1.31 -2.29 -23.47
CA PRO A 366 -2.73 -2.57 -23.74
C PRO A 366 -3.08 -4.06 -23.72
N GLU A 367 -2.10 -4.95 -23.90
CA GLU A 367 -2.29 -6.39 -23.81
C GLU A 367 -2.69 -6.85 -22.40
N ASP A 368 -2.28 -6.12 -21.35
CA ASP A 368 -2.62 -6.46 -19.97
C ASP A 368 -4.01 -5.96 -19.57
N LYS A 369 -4.64 -5.08 -20.36
CA LYS A 369 -5.87 -4.35 -20.00
C LYS A 369 -6.92 -5.24 -19.34
N ARG A 370 -7.22 -6.37 -19.97
CA ARG A 370 -8.25 -7.30 -19.49
C ARG A 370 -7.91 -7.87 -18.10
N VAL A 371 -6.65 -8.26 -17.89
CA VAL A 371 -6.20 -8.86 -16.62
C VAL A 371 -6.09 -7.79 -15.54
N LEU A 372 -5.46 -6.65 -15.86
CA LEU A 372 -5.28 -5.53 -14.95
C LEU A 372 -6.64 -4.99 -14.46
N TYR A 373 -7.58 -4.75 -15.36
CA TYR A 373 -8.91 -4.27 -15.00
C TYR A 373 -9.68 -5.32 -14.21
N ARG A 374 -9.50 -6.61 -14.50
CA ARG A 374 -10.13 -7.66 -13.69
C ARG A 374 -9.59 -7.64 -12.25
N ILE A 375 -8.27 -7.54 -12.07
CA ILE A 375 -7.65 -7.45 -10.74
C ILE A 375 -8.20 -6.23 -9.99
N PHE A 376 -8.20 -5.05 -10.62
CA PHE A 376 -8.69 -3.83 -10.00
C PHE A 376 -10.19 -3.90 -9.64
N LEU A 377 -11.04 -4.33 -10.57
CA LEU A 377 -12.49 -4.36 -10.35
C LEU A 377 -12.89 -5.41 -9.31
N GLU A 378 -12.25 -6.59 -9.30
CA GLU A 378 -12.47 -7.57 -8.24
C GLU A 378 -11.94 -7.08 -6.88
N GLY A 379 -10.75 -6.47 -6.86
CA GLY A 379 -10.15 -5.92 -5.63
C GLY A 379 -10.97 -4.79 -4.99
N THR A 380 -11.70 -4.03 -5.81
CA THR A 380 -12.60 -2.95 -5.36
C THR A 380 -14.07 -3.38 -5.27
N ASN A 381 -14.38 -4.65 -5.53
CA ASN A 381 -15.74 -5.18 -5.66
C ASN A 381 -16.64 -4.31 -6.55
N TYR A 382 -16.07 -3.78 -7.63
CA TYR A 382 -16.74 -2.94 -8.64
C TYR A 382 -17.35 -1.65 -8.07
N ALA A 383 -17.02 -1.26 -6.83
CA ALA A 383 -17.55 -0.05 -6.20
C ALA A 383 -17.02 1.23 -6.85
N THR A 384 -15.92 1.15 -7.61
CA THR A 384 -15.35 2.26 -8.40
C THR A 384 -16.08 2.52 -9.71
N VAL A 385 -16.97 1.62 -10.14
CA VAL A 385 -17.77 1.77 -11.37
C VAL A 385 -19.27 1.74 -11.14
N SER A 386 -19.76 1.23 -9.99
CA SER A 386 -21.20 1.23 -9.69
C SER A 386 -21.52 1.15 -8.20
N ASN A 387 -22.30 2.13 -7.69
CA ASN A 387 -22.82 2.07 -6.32
C ASN A 387 -23.78 0.88 -6.10
N LYS A 388 -24.51 0.45 -7.14
CA LYS A 388 -25.36 -0.75 -7.09
C LYS A 388 -24.53 -2.03 -6.89
N ALA A 389 -23.34 -2.12 -7.47
CA ALA A 389 -22.44 -3.26 -7.25
C ALA A 389 -22.06 -3.38 -5.77
N ARG A 390 -21.77 -2.25 -5.12
CA ARG A 390 -21.47 -2.20 -3.69
C ARG A 390 -22.59 -2.80 -2.83
N GLY A 391 -23.84 -2.44 -3.11
CA GLY A 391 -25.01 -3.02 -2.43
C GLY A 391 -25.16 -4.52 -2.67
N LEU A 392 -25.03 -4.98 -3.92
CA LEU A 392 -25.13 -6.40 -4.25
C LEU A 392 -23.98 -7.23 -3.64
N TYR A 393 -22.77 -6.68 -3.59
CA TYR A 393 -21.65 -7.32 -2.91
C TYR A 393 -21.88 -7.43 -1.40
N HIS A 394 -22.41 -6.38 -0.77
CA HIS A 394 -22.78 -6.43 0.65
C HIS A 394 -23.73 -7.60 0.92
N ASP A 395 -24.83 -7.69 0.15
CA ASP A 395 -25.82 -8.75 0.31
C ASP A 395 -25.21 -10.13 0.11
N TYR A 396 -24.40 -10.30 -0.94
CA TYR A 396 -23.66 -11.53 -1.19
C TYR A 396 -22.74 -11.91 -0.03
N TYR A 397 -21.96 -10.95 0.49
CA TYR A 397 -21.01 -11.20 1.56
C TYR A 397 -21.72 -11.61 2.86
N GLN A 398 -22.80 -10.91 3.24
CA GLN A 398 -23.61 -11.27 4.41
C GLN A 398 -24.26 -12.64 4.26
N ALA A 399 -24.79 -12.95 3.07
CA ALA A 399 -25.34 -14.27 2.76
C ALA A 399 -24.25 -15.36 2.83
N LYS A 400 -23.05 -15.12 2.31
CA LYS A 400 -21.91 -16.04 2.39
C LYS A 400 -21.52 -16.34 3.83
N LEU A 401 -21.45 -15.32 4.70
CA LEU A 401 -21.16 -15.53 6.12
C LEU A 401 -22.23 -16.41 6.79
N LYS A 402 -23.51 -16.14 6.55
CA LYS A 402 -24.62 -16.95 7.09
C LYS A 402 -24.58 -18.39 6.56
N TYR A 403 -24.32 -18.57 5.27
CA TYR A 403 -24.23 -19.89 4.63
C TYR A 403 -23.08 -20.72 5.20
N VAL A 404 -21.88 -20.15 5.34
CA VAL A 404 -20.71 -20.82 5.96
C VAL A 404 -20.99 -21.16 7.43
N GLN A 405 -21.72 -20.31 8.15
CA GLN A 405 -22.17 -20.57 9.52
C GLN A 405 -23.35 -21.54 9.62
N LYS A 406 -23.82 -22.12 8.50
CA LYS A 406 -25.00 -23.01 8.42
C LYS A 406 -26.29 -22.37 8.95
N LYS A 407 -26.40 -21.04 8.90
CA LYS A 407 -27.58 -20.23 9.27
C LYS A 407 -28.44 -19.82 8.07
N MET A 408 -28.07 -20.24 6.88
CA MET A 408 -28.77 -20.02 5.62
C MET A 408 -28.61 -21.28 4.78
N ASP A 409 -29.67 -21.69 4.10
CA ASP A 409 -29.62 -22.88 3.27
C ASP A 409 -29.08 -22.58 1.84
N GLN A 410 -28.91 -23.64 1.06
CA GLN A 410 -28.41 -23.52 -0.30
C GLN A 410 -29.40 -22.80 -1.24
N LYS A 411 -30.71 -23.00 -1.04
CA LYS A 411 -31.76 -22.46 -1.91
C LYS A 411 -31.88 -20.95 -1.76
N GLU A 412 -31.60 -20.41 -0.58
CA GLU A 412 -31.55 -18.97 -0.31
C GLU A 412 -30.23 -18.33 -0.76
N PHE A 413 -29.09 -19.01 -0.54
CA PHE A 413 -27.77 -18.44 -0.81
C PHE A 413 -27.46 -18.27 -2.31
N TYR A 414 -27.74 -19.29 -3.12
CA TYR A 414 -27.31 -19.31 -4.53
C TYR A 414 -27.97 -18.21 -5.39
N PRO A 415 -29.27 -17.88 -5.24
CA PRO A 415 -29.87 -16.75 -5.96
C PRO A 415 -29.18 -15.41 -5.68
N ILE A 416 -28.77 -15.15 -4.43
CA ILE A 416 -28.04 -13.93 -4.05
C ILE A 416 -26.65 -13.92 -4.71
N LYS A 417 -25.94 -15.04 -4.65
CA LYS A 417 -24.64 -15.22 -5.31
C LYS A 417 -24.73 -15.02 -6.82
N GLU A 418 -25.73 -15.59 -7.47
CA GLU A 418 -25.93 -15.48 -8.91
C GLU A 418 -26.24 -14.04 -9.32
N LYS A 419 -27.11 -13.34 -8.58
CA LYS A 419 -27.42 -11.93 -8.82
C LYS A 419 -26.15 -11.05 -8.78
N TRP A 420 -25.29 -11.27 -7.78
CA TRP A 420 -23.99 -10.57 -7.70
C TRP A 420 -23.07 -10.95 -8.86
N THR A 421 -22.92 -12.26 -9.12
CA THR A 421 -21.98 -12.79 -10.12
C THR A 421 -22.33 -12.32 -11.53
N SER A 422 -23.60 -12.39 -11.91
CA SER A 422 -24.04 -11.95 -13.24
C SER A 422 -23.86 -10.44 -13.42
N TYR A 423 -24.20 -9.64 -12.39
CA TYR A 423 -24.07 -8.19 -12.46
C TYR A 423 -22.62 -7.73 -12.58
N LYS A 424 -21.69 -8.35 -11.84
CA LYS A 424 -20.27 -7.97 -11.94
C LYS A 424 -19.65 -8.35 -13.30
N GLU A 425 -20.09 -9.45 -13.92
CA GLU A 425 -19.62 -9.82 -15.27
C GLU A 425 -20.17 -8.87 -16.35
N GLU A 426 -21.42 -8.42 -16.23
CA GLU A 426 -22.00 -7.38 -17.08
C GLU A 426 -21.21 -6.07 -16.98
N LEU A 427 -20.91 -5.63 -15.74
CA LEU A 427 -20.08 -4.46 -15.49
C LEU A 427 -18.67 -4.62 -16.07
N PHE A 428 -18.03 -5.77 -15.88
CA PHE A 428 -16.71 -6.03 -16.46
C PHE A 428 -16.72 -5.85 -17.98
N ASN A 429 -17.71 -6.42 -18.67
CA ASN A 429 -17.84 -6.29 -20.13
C ASN A 429 -18.09 -4.83 -20.55
N THR A 430 -18.89 -4.09 -19.78
CA THR A 430 -19.15 -2.66 -20.02
C THR A 430 -17.88 -1.83 -19.90
N VAL A 431 -17.13 -2.02 -18.81
CA VAL A 431 -15.89 -1.30 -18.57
C VAL A 431 -14.84 -1.62 -19.62
N MET A 432 -14.76 -2.87 -20.10
CA MET A 432 -13.85 -3.24 -21.18
C MET A 432 -14.13 -2.49 -22.49
N GLN A 433 -15.39 -2.12 -22.75
CA GLN A 433 -15.81 -1.35 -23.92
C GLN A 433 -15.62 0.17 -23.73
N GLN A 434 -15.94 0.68 -22.53
CA GLN A 434 -16.01 2.13 -22.27
C GLN A 434 -14.72 2.71 -21.66
N ASP A 435 -13.81 1.87 -21.18
CA ASP A 435 -12.54 2.28 -20.54
C ASP A 435 -12.70 3.16 -19.29
N ASN A 436 -13.77 2.94 -18.52
CA ASN A 436 -14.20 3.80 -17.42
C ASN A 436 -14.15 3.09 -16.06
N ILE A 437 -12.96 2.69 -15.63
CA ILE A 437 -12.73 2.04 -14.32
C ILE A 437 -13.04 2.93 -13.10
N ASP A 438 -13.30 4.22 -13.31
CA ASP A 438 -13.52 5.25 -12.31
C ASP A 438 -14.91 5.91 -12.40
N ALA A 439 -15.87 5.29 -13.10
CA ALA A 439 -17.20 5.86 -13.35
C ALA A 439 -18.02 6.19 -12.07
N ASN A 440 -17.70 5.57 -10.93
CA ASN A 440 -18.34 5.80 -9.62
C ASN A 440 -17.33 6.34 -8.59
N ILE A 441 -16.33 7.09 -9.05
CA ILE A 441 -15.42 7.88 -8.22
C ILE A 441 -15.81 9.35 -8.36
N GLY A 442 -16.34 9.94 -7.28
CA GLY A 442 -16.76 11.33 -7.25
C GLY A 442 -15.61 12.32 -7.03
N PRO A 443 -15.89 13.63 -7.12
CA PRO A 443 -14.91 14.66 -6.80
C PRO A 443 -14.50 14.61 -5.32
N ASP A 444 -13.26 15.00 -5.07
CA ASP A 444 -12.80 15.30 -3.71
C ASP A 444 -13.37 16.65 -3.27
N LEU A 445 -14.16 16.66 -2.19
CA LEU A 445 -14.76 17.87 -1.63
C LEU A 445 -13.98 18.26 -0.38
N TRP A 446 -12.77 18.78 -0.61
CA TRP A 446 -11.87 19.24 0.45
C TRP A 446 -12.39 20.53 1.07
N MET A 447 -12.41 20.54 2.40
CA MET A 447 -12.66 21.71 3.22
C MET A 447 -11.61 21.82 4.31
N LYS A 448 -11.21 23.04 4.60
CA LYS A 448 -10.40 23.37 5.76
C LYS A 448 -11.34 23.74 6.90
N VAL A 449 -11.21 23.06 8.02
CA VAL A 449 -11.98 23.31 9.24
C VAL A 449 -11.10 24.07 10.23
N GLY A 450 -11.56 25.23 10.67
CA GLY A 450 -10.88 26.03 11.69
C GLY A 450 -10.95 25.36 13.07
N VAL A 451 -9.88 25.51 13.84
CA VAL A 451 -9.62 24.84 15.13
C VAL A 451 -10.81 24.78 16.11
N ILE A 452 -11.05 23.59 16.68
CA ILE A 452 -11.94 23.32 17.83
C ILE A 452 -11.11 23.35 19.15
N PRO A 453 -11.61 23.92 20.27
CA PRO A 453 -10.89 23.96 21.55
C PRO A 453 -10.65 22.55 22.15
N GLY A 454 -9.42 22.25 22.61
CA GLY A 454 -9.14 21.08 23.46
C GLY A 454 -7.98 20.15 23.05
N ALA A 455 -7.31 20.37 21.91
CA ALA A 455 -6.12 19.59 21.52
C ALA A 455 -4.82 20.42 21.70
N PRO A 456 -3.69 19.82 22.14
CA PRO A 456 -2.46 20.55 22.48
C PRO A 456 -1.75 21.25 21.29
N ASP A 457 -2.07 20.91 20.04
CA ASP A 457 -1.38 21.39 18.84
C ASP A 457 -2.37 21.93 17.79
N HIS A 458 -2.96 23.09 18.10
CA HIS A 458 -3.95 23.79 17.27
C HIS A 458 -3.48 24.06 15.82
N LYS A 459 -3.86 23.20 14.87
CA LYS A 459 -3.72 23.41 13.42
C LYS A 459 -5.07 23.20 12.73
N ASP A 460 -5.30 23.94 11.64
CA ASP A 460 -6.45 23.71 10.78
C ASP A 460 -6.45 22.28 10.23
N LEU A 461 -7.61 21.64 10.16
CA LEU A 461 -7.75 20.28 9.65
C LEU A 461 -8.28 20.29 8.23
N ASN A 462 -7.65 19.49 7.37
CA ASN A 462 -8.10 19.28 6.00
C ASN A 462 -8.97 18.04 5.95
N VAL A 463 -10.26 18.23 5.68
CA VAL A 463 -11.27 17.17 5.71
C VAL A 463 -11.91 17.07 4.34
N ASN A 464 -12.06 15.86 3.81
CA ASN A 464 -12.76 15.63 2.56
C ASN A 464 -14.17 15.11 2.83
N LEU A 465 -15.19 15.91 2.54
CA LEU A 465 -16.58 15.57 2.83
C LEU A 465 -17.06 14.33 2.04
N SER A 466 -16.49 14.08 0.87
CA SER A 466 -16.79 12.89 0.06
C SER A 466 -16.30 11.58 0.69
N THR A 467 -15.31 11.64 1.58
CA THR A 467 -14.68 10.44 2.15
C THR A 467 -14.73 10.36 3.68
N VAL A 468 -14.97 11.46 4.39
CA VAL A 468 -14.96 11.56 5.86
C VAL A 468 -15.78 10.44 6.51
N THR A 469 -15.22 9.78 7.52
CA THR A 469 -15.94 8.73 8.23
C THR A 469 -16.93 9.37 9.22
N PRO A 470 -18.06 8.71 9.54
CA PRO A 470 -18.99 9.21 10.56
C PRO A 470 -18.30 9.47 11.91
N GLY A 471 -17.40 8.58 12.33
CA GLY A 471 -16.66 8.75 13.59
C GLY A 471 -15.73 9.96 13.57
N LEU A 472 -15.03 10.20 12.46
CA LEU A 472 -14.16 11.36 12.33
C LEU A 472 -14.99 12.66 12.32
N LEU A 473 -16.06 12.72 11.54
CA LEU A 473 -16.91 13.92 11.46
C LEU A 473 -17.53 14.26 12.82
N ALA A 474 -17.97 13.25 13.59
CA ALA A 474 -18.46 13.43 14.96
C ALA A 474 -17.36 13.95 15.92
N ASN A 475 -16.14 13.41 15.80
CA ASN A 475 -15.00 13.83 16.62
C ASN A 475 -14.54 15.27 16.33
N LEU A 476 -14.91 15.84 15.18
CA LEU A 476 -14.65 17.25 14.90
C LEU A 476 -15.54 18.18 15.75
N GLN A 477 -16.64 17.71 16.34
CA GLN A 477 -17.51 18.53 17.22
C GLN A 477 -17.84 19.92 16.63
N LEU A 478 -18.20 19.97 15.35
CA LEU A 478 -18.46 21.23 14.65
C LEU A 478 -19.67 21.95 15.28
N ASN A 479 -19.50 23.24 15.58
CA ASN A 479 -20.56 24.09 16.09
C ASN A 479 -21.75 24.11 15.11
N GLY A 480 -22.98 23.96 15.63
CA GLY A 480 -24.21 23.91 14.83
C GLY A 480 -24.48 22.56 14.14
N LEU A 481 -23.60 21.57 14.27
CA LEU A 481 -23.77 20.23 13.71
C LEU A 481 -24.06 19.20 14.82
N THR A 482 -25.23 18.58 14.80
CA THR A 482 -25.61 17.55 15.76
C THR A 482 -25.22 16.15 15.28
N ASP A 483 -25.17 15.18 16.19
CA ASP A 483 -24.96 13.76 15.83
C ASP A 483 -26.01 13.24 14.84
N GLU A 484 -27.26 13.71 14.95
CA GLU A 484 -28.33 13.34 14.03
C GLU A 484 -28.08 13.89 12.62
N ASP A 485 -27.55 15.11 12.52
CA ASP A 485 -27.17 15.70 11.23
C ASP A 485 -26.03 14.90 10.59
N VAL A 486 -25.00 14.55 11.37
CA VAL A 486 -23.89 13.71 10.90
C VAL A 486 -24.42 12.39 10.34
N ILE A 487 -25.31 11.71 11.06
CA ILE A 487 -25.89 10.44 10.61
C ILE A 487 -26.66 10.62 9.29
N LYS A 488 -27.52 11.64 9.20
CA LYS A 488 -28.32 11.93 7.99
C LYS A 488 -27.43 12.28 6.80
N MET A 489 -26.42 13.11 6.99
CA MET A 489 -25.43 13.47 5.97
C MET A 489 -24.72 12.24 5.43
N ILE A 490 -24.21 11.38 6.32
CA ILE A 490 -23.49 10.18 5.92
C ILE A 490 -24.43 9.21 5.20
N GLN A 491 -25.65 8.99 5.70
CA GLN A 491 -26.64 8.15 5.01
C GLN A 491 -26.96 8.67 3.61
N ALA A 492 -27.18 9.97 3.46
CA ALA A 492 -27.45 10.61 2.17
C ALA A 492 -26.26 10.44 1.21
N ARG A 493 -25.03 10.74 1.66
CA ARG A 493 -23.81 10.54 0.87
C ARG A 493 -23.66 9.09 0.41
N GLU A 494 -23.80 8.14 1.33
CA GLU A 494 -23.64 6.73 0.99
C GLU A 494 -24.74 6.25 0.03
N ALA A 495 -25.98 6.75 0.15
CA ALA A 495 -27.05 6.45 -0.80
C ALA A 495 -26.74 6.99 -2.20
N MET A 496 -26.17 8.20 -2.30
CA MET A 496 -25.77 8.82 -3.56
C MET A 496 -24.59 8.08 -4.22
N GLY A 497 -23.63 7.61 -3.41
CA GLY A 497 -22.40 6.95 -3.88
C GLY A 497 -21.38 7.93 -4.45
N VAL A 498 -21.81 8.80 -5.37
CA VAL A 498 -21.05 9.93 -5.92
C VAL A 498 -21.75 11.23 -5.59
N LEU A 499 -21.01 12.19 -5.04
CA LEU A 499 -21.51 13.53 -4.77
C LEU A 499 -21.36 14.42 -6.01
N PRO A 500 -22.45 14.93 -6.60
CA PRO A 500 -22.41 15.73 -7.83
C PRO A 500 -22.19 17.23 -7.55
N PHE A 501 -21.45 17.55 -6.49
CA PHE A 501 -21.21 18.93 -6.04
C PHE A 501 -19.81 19.38 -6.46
N LYS A 502 -19.62 20.69 -6.60
CA LYS A 502 -18.29 21.26 -6.92
C LYS A 502 -17.48 21.54 -5.66
N THR A 503 -18.13 21.89 -4.56
CA THR A 503 -17.47 22.24 -3.31
C THR A 503 -18.10 21.58 -2.09
N ALA A 504 -17.37 21.54 -0.97
CA ALA A 504 -17.89 21.01 0.28
C ALA A 504 -19.01 21.92 0.82
N SER A 505 -18.89 23.24 0.65
CA SER A 505 -19.95 24.18 1.02
C SER A 505 -21.27 23.93 0.27
N GLU A 506 -21.22 23.65 -1.04
CA GLU A 506 -22.42 23.28 -1.81
C GLU A 506 -23.07 22.00 -1.26
N ALA A 507 -22.26 20.99 -0.96
CA ALA A 507 -22.73 19.73 -0.41
C ALA A 507 -23.34 19.90 1.00
N LEU A 508 -22.72 20.71 1.87
CA LEU A 508 -23.26 21.04 3.20
C LEU A 508 -24.62 21.73 3.10
N LYS A 509 -24.79 22.70 2.19
CA LYS A 509 -26.07 23.36 1.93
C LYS A 509 -27.14 22.39 1.45
N ASN A 510 -26.76 21.42 0.63
CA ASN A 510 -27.68 20.38 0.19
C ASN A 510 -28.14 19.48 1.34
N PHE A 511 -27.23 19.04 2.21
CA PHE A 511 -27.58 18.12 3.29
C PHE A 511 -28.30 18.77 4.47
N LEU A 512 -27.91 19.98 4.84
CA LEU A 512 -28.37 20.66 6.07
C LEU A 512 -29.45 21.72 5.81
N GLY A 513 -29.66 22.10 4.56
CA GLY A 513 -30.39 23.31 4.19
C GLY A 513 -29.52 24.58 4.33
N GLU A 514 -29.86 25.61 3.56
CA GLU A 514 -29.01 26.79 3.38
C GLU A 514 -28.72 27.54 4.70
N GLN A 515 -29.74 27.78 5.52
CA GLN A 515 -29.59 28.51 6.77
C GLN A 515 -28.63 27.82 7.75
N LYS A 516 -28.83 26.51 7.97
CA LYS A 516 -28.01 25.73 8.90
C LYS A 516 -26.60 25.52 8.37
N ALA A 517 -26.45 25.26 7.07
CA ALA A 517 -25.12 25.13 6.47
C ALA A 517 -24.31 26.43 6.58
N ASN A 518 -24.93 27.59 6.32
CA ASN A 518 -24.25 28.89 6.47
C ASN A 518 -23.81 29.14 7.92
N GLN A 519 -24.63 28.73 8.90
CA GLN A 519 -24.26 28.78 10.31
C GLN A 519 -23.04 27.90 10.61
N VAL A 520 -23.08 26.61 10.23
CA VAL A 520 -21.97 25.67 10.45
C VAL A 520 -20.69 26.16 9.76
N ILE A 521 -20.78 26.64 8.52
CA ILE A 521 -19.62 27.16 7.78
C ILE A 521 -19.00 28.36 8.50
N SER A 522 -19.82 29.33 8.92
CA SER A 522 -19.35 30.54 9.59
C SER A 522 -18.76 30.25 10.97
N GLU A 523 -19.45 29.47 11.81
CA GLU A 523 -19.04 29.19 13.19
C GLU A 523 -17.77 28.33 13.28
N ASN A 524 -17.48 27.53 12.25
CA ASN A 524 -16.30 26.65 12.19
C ASN A 524 -15.25 27.12 11.18
N LYS A 525 -15.40 28.34 10.63
CA LYS A 525 -14.48 28.96 9.66
C LYS A 525 -14.15 28.03 8.48
N ILE A 526 -15.16 27.33 7.97
CA ILE A 526 -14.97 26.35 6.90
C ILE A 526 -14.64 27.09 5.61
N THR A 527 -13.57 26.67 4.94
CA THR A 527 -13.19 27.17 3.61
C THR A 527 -13.01 26.03 2.62
N ASP A 528 -13.54 26.18 1.42
CA ASP A 528 -13.30 25.25 0.31
C ASP A 528 -11.86 25.39 -0.21
N PHE A 529 -11.30 24.32 -0.76
CA PHE A 529 -9.93 24.25 -1.32
C PHE A 529 -9.85 24.54 -2.81
#